data_AF-A0A0R0CM17-F1
#
_entry.id   AF-A0A0R0CM17-F1
#
_cell.length_a   1.000
_cell.length_b   1.000
_cell.length_c   1.000
_cell.angle_alpha   90.00
_cell.angle_beta   90.00
_cell.angle_gamma   90.00
#
_symmetry.space_group_name_H-M   'P 1'
#
loop_
_entity.id
_entity.type
_entity.pdbx_description
1 polymer ?
#
loop_
_entity_poly.entity_id
_entity_poly.type
_entity_poly.pdbx_seq_one_letter_code
_entity_poly.pdbx_strand_id
1 'polypeptide(L)' 'MPLDDIAGGLLNGVFRFIGHLLYEVFIEFLFHGTGRVVTHVLFPGRHFGDTTLTAIGLLFWITVPLLLFVGYRALS' A
#
# COMPACT_ATOMS: atom_id res chain seq x y z
N MET A 1 3.04 -16.81 38.63
CA MET A 1 2.55 -16.67 37.25
C MET A 1 3.75 -16.84 36.34
N PRO A 2 3.75 -17.81 35.42
CA PRO A 2 4.91 -18.10 34.60
C PRO A 2 5.20 -16.88 33.73
N LEU A 3 6.44 -16.39 33.81
CA LEU A 3 6.93 -15.24 33.06
C LEU A 3 6.75 -15.43 31.54
N ASP A 4 6.68 -16.69 31.09
CA ASP A 4 6.45 -17.10 29.70
C ASP A 4 5.09 -16.64 29.16
N ASP A 5 4.03 -16.66 29.97
CA ASP A 5 2.68 -16.23 29.55
C ASP A 5 2.60 -14.70 29.37
N ILE A 6 3.33 -13.95 30.20
CA ILE A 6 3.38 -12.48 30.15
C ILE A 6 4.23 -12.03 28.96
N ALA A 7 5.37 -12.70 28.72
CA ALA A 7 6.24 -12.41 27.59
C ALA A 7 5.56 -12.72 26.24
N GLY A 8 4.85 -13.85 26.13
CA GLY A 8 4.10 -14.22 24.92
C GLY A 8 2.99 -13.24 24.57
N GLY A 9 2.23 -12.77 25.56
CA GLY A 9 1.18 -11.76 25.37
C GLY A 9 1.73 -10.39 24.92
N LEU A 10 2.81 -9.92 25.55
CA LEU A 10 3.46 -8.65 25.19
C LEU A 10 4.10 -8.71 23.81
N LEU A 11 4.82 -9.79 23.48
CA LEU A 11 5.42 -9.97 22.15
C LEU A 11 4.37 -9.98 21.04
N ASN A 12 3.26 -10.70 21.23
CA ASN A 12 2.18 -10.72 20.25
C ASN A 12 1.55 -9.32 20.04
N GLY A 13 1.38 -8.54 21.11
CA GLY A 13 0.93 -7.16 21.03
C GLY A 13 1.87 -6.27 20.22
N VAL A 14 3.18 -6.38 20.48
CA VAL A 14 4.22 -5.63 19.77
C VAL A 14 4.27 -6.01 18.28
N PHE A 15 4.25 -7.30 17.96
CA PHE A 15 4.25 -7.75 16.56
C PHE A 15 3.00 -7.31 15.80
N ARG A 16 1.82 -7.35 16.44
CA ARG A 16 0.58 -6.84 15.85
C ARG A 16 0.64 -5.34 15.60
N PHE A 17 1.22 -4.58 16.52
CA PHE A 17 1.41 -3.13 16.37
C PHE A 17 2.39 -2.80 15.24
N ILE A 18 3.53 -3.48 15.20
CA ILE A 18 4.53 -3.33 14.13
C ILE A 18 3.92 -3.70 12.77
N GLY A 19 3.18 -4.82 12.70
CA GLY A 19 2.50 -5.24 11.47
C GLY A 19 1.48 -4.20 11.00
N HIS A 20 0.73 -3.59 11.92
CA HIS A 20 -0.23 -2.53 11.58
C HIS A 20 0.46 -1.27 11.07
N LEU A 21 1.52 -0.80 11.74
CA LEU A 21 2.32 0.33 11.29
C LEU A 21 2.97 0.08 9.93
N LEU A 22 3.56 -1.09 9.75
CA LEU A 22 4.17 -1.46 8.47
C LEU A 22 3.12 -1.50 7.37
N TYR A 23 1.93 -2.06 7.64
CA TYR A 23 0.84 -2.07 6.67
C TYR A 23 0.39 -0.66 6.30
N GLU A 24 0.18 0.22 7.28
CA GLU A 24 -0.25 1.60 7.07
C GLU A 24 0.80 2.41 6.29
N VAL A 25 2.07 2.34 6.71
CA VAL A 25 3.19 2.99 6.02
C VAL A 25 3.39 2.43 4.62
N PHE A 26 3.28 1.11 4.47
CA PHE A 26 3.42 0.47 3.17
C PHE A 26 2.30 0.91 2.24
N ILE A 27 1.05 0.87 2.69
CA ILE A 27 -0.09 1.37 1.91
C ILE A 27 0.10 2.83 1.55
N GLU A 28 0.41 3.70 2.51
CA GLU A 28 0.57 5.12 2.25
C GLU A 28 1.71 5.38 1.26
N PHE A 29 2.89 4.77 1.46
CA PHE A 29 4.00 4.89 0.54
C PHE A 29 3.67 4.33 -0.86
N LEU A 30 2.94 3.21 -0.91
CA LEU A 30 2.56 2.54 -2.14
C LEU A 30 1.44 3.29 -2.89
N PHE A 31 0.59 4.07 -2.24
CA PHE A 31 -0.41 4.89 -2.93
C PHE A 31 0.15 6.29 -3.25
N HIS A 32 0.66 7.02 -2.26
CA HIS A 32 1.20 8.36 -2.45
C HIS A 32 2.47 8.36 -3.30
N GLY A 33 3.40 7.44 -3.01
CA GLY A 33 4.66 7.32 -3.74
C GLY A 33 4.43 6.91 -5.19
N THR A 34 3.57 5.91 -5.42
CA THR A 34 3.25 5.48 -6.78
C THR A 34 2.49 6.55 -7.55
N GLY A 35 1.54 7.25 -6.92
CA GLY A 35 0.87 8.41 -7.51
C GLY A 35 1.85 9.51 -7.93
N ARG A 36 2.86 9.80 -7.10
CA ARG A 36 3.93 10.76 -7.40
C ARG A 36 4.79 10.31 -8.57
N VAL A 37 5.20 9.05 -8.62
CA VAL A 37 5.98 8.51 -9.73
C VAL A 37 5.18 8.54 -11.03
N VAL A 38 3.93 8.05 -11.00
CA VAL A 38 3.04 8.03 -12.17
C VAL A 38 2.80 9.44 -12.70
N THR A 39 2.49 10.39 -11.84
CA THR A 39 2.28 11.79 -12.26
C THR A 39 3.55 12.45 -12.75
N HIS A 40 4.70 12.17 -12.14
CA HIS A 40 5.98 12.72 -12.57
C HIS A 40 6.38 12.19 -13.96
N VAL A 41 6.10 10.92 -14.25
CA VAL A 41 6.40 10.28 -15.54
C VAL A 41 5.40 10.70 -16.63
N LEU A 42 4.10 10.69 -16.33
CA LEU A 42 3.05 10.94 -17.33
C LEU A 42 2.74 12.44 -17.53
N PHE A 43 2.91 13.25 -16.49
CA PHE A 43 2.58 14.67 -16.49
C PHE A 43 3.74 15.52 -15.91
N PRO A 44 4.93 15.48 -16.55
CA PRO A 44 6.08 16.23 -16.07
C PRO A 44 5.76 17.72 -15.96
N GLY A 45 6.09 18.32 -14.82
CA GLY A 45 5.89 19.75 -14.57
C GLY A 45 4.52 20.16 -14.03
N ARG A 46 3.53 19.25 -13.94
CA ARG A 46 2.27 19.55 -13.23
C ARG A 46 2.41 19.27 -11.74
N HIS A 47 2.00 20.23 -10.92
CA HIS A 47 1.84 20.04 -9.49
C HIS A 47 0.44 19.52 -9.20
N PHE A 48 0.36 18.33 -8.62
CA PHE A 48 -0.89 17.73 -8.16
C PHE A 48 -0.91 17.80 -6.64
N GLY A 49 -2.08 18.12 -6.08
CA GLY A 49 -2.27 18.07 -4.62
C GLY A 49 -2.21 16.63 -4.10
N ASP A 50 -1.96 16.48 -2.80
CA ASP A 50 -1.78 15.19 -2.13
C ASP A 50 -2.99 14.24 -2.33
N THR A 51 -4.21 14.78 -2.26
CA THR A 51 -5.43 14.01 -2.55
C THR A 51 -5.44 13.44 -3.97
N THR A 52 -4.93 14.19 -4.95
CA THR A 52 -4.86 13.76 -6.35
C THR A 52 -3.80 12.70 -6.54
N LEU A 53 -2.63 12.83 -5.90
CA LEU A 53 -1.59 11.81 -5.93
C LEU A 53 -2.09 10.49 -5.33
N THR A 54 -2.75 10.56 -4.18
CA THR A 54 -3.35 9.39 -3.52
C THR A 54 -4.40 8.73 -4.42
N ALA A 55 -5.29 9.51 -5.05
CA ALA A 55 -6.30 8.99 -5.97
C ALA A 55 -5.70 8.32 -7.22
N ILE A 56 -4.62 8.88 -7.78
CA ILE A 56 -3.91 8.31 -8.93
C ILE A 56 -3.22 7.00 -8.55
N GLY A 57 -2.56 6.96 -7.39
CA GLY A 57 -1.98 5.73 -6.86
C GLY A 57 -3.04 4.65 -6.66
N LEU A 58 -4.20 5.02 -6.10
CA LEU A 58 -5.31 4.09 -5.88
C LEU A 58 -5.86 3.54 -7.20
N LEU A 59 -6.09 4.41 -8.18
CA LEU A 59 -6.51 4.00 -9.52
C LEU A 59 -5.51 3.05 -10.17
N PHE A 60 -4.21 3.36 -10.11
CA PHE A 60 -3.17 2.49 -10.65
C PHE A 60 -3.27 1.07 -10.07
N TRP A 61 -3.36 0.96 -8.74
CA TRP A 61 -3.46 -0.32 -8.05
C TRP A 61 -4.79 -1.05 -8.21
N ILE A 62 -5.87 -0.38 -8.62
CA ILE A 62 -7.13 -1.05 -9.03
C ILE A 62 -7.01 -1.56 -10.47
N THR A 63 -6.39 -0.77 -11.35
CA THR A 63 -6.28 -1.10 -12.78
C THR A 63 -5.33 -2.26 -13.02
N VAL A 64 -4.22 -2.36 -12.28
CA VAL A 64 -3.24 -3.45 -12.40
C VAL A 64 -3.84 -4.85 -12.20
N PRO A 65 -4.50 -5.17 -11.07
CA PRO A 65 -5.12 -6.49 -10.87
C PRO A 65 -6.28 -6.73 -11.83
N LEU A 66 -7.02 -5.69 -12.22
CA LEU A 66 -8.07 -5.81 -13.22
C LEU A 66 -7.50 -6.22 -14.58
N LEU A 67 -6.42 -5.57 -15.02
CA LEU A 67 -5.71 -5.90 -16.27
C LEU A 67 -5.11 -7.31 -16.21
N LEU A 68 -4.51 -7.69 -15.08
CA LEU A 68 -3.99 -9.05 -14.87
C LEU A 68 -5.10 -10.08 -14.95
N PHE A 69 -6.26 -9.82 -14.33
CA PHE A 69 -7.41 -10.72 -14.36
C PHE A 69 -8.00 -10.85 -15.76
N VAL A 70 -8.21 -9.73 -16.46
CA VAL A 70 -8.72 -9.72 -17.84
C VAL A 70 -7.74 -10.39 -18.78
N GLY A 71 -6.44 -10.11 -18.64
CA GLY A 71 -5.38 -10.74 -19.42
C GLY A 71 -5.31 -12.24 -19.18
N TYR A 72 -5.34 -12.68 -17.91
CA TYR A 72 -5.41 -14.10 -17.55
C TYR A 72 -6.65 -14.77 -18.15
N ARG A 73 -7.82 -14.13 -18.05
CA ARG A 73 -9.07 -14.64 -18.63
C ARG A 73 -9.04 -14.66 -20.16
N ALA A 74 -8.35 -13.72 -20.80
CA ALA A 74 -8.23 -13.68 -22.27
C ALA A 74 -7.23 -14.71 -22.81
N LEU A 75 -6.26 -15.15 -21.98
CA LEU A 75 -5.31 -16.20 -22.31
C LEU A 75 -5.78 -17.62 -21.92
N SER A 76 -6.75 -17.73 -21.00
CA SER A 76 -7.41 -18.98 -20.59
C SER A 76 -8.54 -19.37 -21.53
#